data_AF-A0A959F5R5-F1
#
_entry.id   AF-A0A959F5R5-F1
#
_cell.length_a   1.000
_cell.length_b   1.000
_cell.length_c   1.000
_cell.angle_alpha   90.00
_cell.angle_beta   90.00
_cell.angle_gamma   90.00
#
_symmetry.space_group_name_H-M   'P 1'
#
loop_
_entity.id
_entity.type
_entity.pdbx_description
1 polymer ?
#
loop_
_entity_poly.entity_id
_entity_poly.type
_entity_poly.pdbx_seq_one_letter_code
_entity_poly.pdbx_strand_id
1 'polypeptide(L)'
;EGTLYNWLKQARNQGVPVPGSRAGNSEQWSGEAKFAVVVETLSMTEAEKAAYCREKGLYPEQIERWRQACIGGVGNQRDDAEPLRNARNEIKRLKRKIDRKDKALAESAALLVLSKKFQALWEDEDR
;
A
#
# COMPACT_ATOMS: atom_id res chain seq x y z
N GLU A 1 -9.70 32.86 10.88
CA GLU A 1 -8.41 32.76 11.61
C GLU A 1 -7.72 31.47 11.21
N GLY A 2 -6.51 31.55 10.64
CA GLY A 2 -5.76 30.37 10.19
C GLY A 2 -5.08 29.70 11.38
N THR A 3 -5.50 28.49 11.73
CA THR A 3 -4.87 27.72 12.81
C THR A 3 -3.46 27.29 12.40
N LEU A 4 -2.57 27.12 13.39
CA LEU A 4 -1.20 26.63 13.21
C LEU A 4 -1.14 25.34 12.38
N TYR A 5 -2.18 24.50 12.51
CA TYR A 5 -2.38 23.29 11.70
C TYR A 5 -2.47 23.58 10.18
N ASN A 6 -3.23 24.59 9.77
CA ASN A 6 -3.40 24.93 8.36
C ASN A 6 -2.09 25.46 7.76
N TRP A 7 -1.34 26.26 8.51
CA TRP A 7 -0.03 26.73 8.08
C TRP A 7 0.99 25.59 7.95
N LEU A 8 1.01 24.67 8.92
CA LEU A 8 1.86 23.48 8.89
C LEU A 8 1.56 22.58 7.68
N LYS A 9 0.26 22.40 7.37
CA LYS A 9 -0.20 21.64 6.21
C LYS A 9 0.19 22.30 4.89
N GLN A 10 0.11 23.62 4.83
CA GLN A 10 0.47 24.39 3.64
C GLN A 10 1.99 24.38 3.39
N ALA A 11 2.80 24.53 4.45
CA ALA A 11 4.26 24.43 4.37
C ALA A 11 4.72 23.02 3.96
N ARG A 12 4.07 21.96 4.46
CA ARG A 12 4.31 20.57 4.01
C ARG A 12 4.00 20.36 2.53
N ASN A 13 2.86 20.88 2.06
CA ASN A 13 2.50 20.78 0.65
C ASN A 13 3.46 21.55 -0.28
N GLN A 14 4.15 22.56 0.25
CA GLN A 14 5.17 23.32 -0.46
C GLN A 14 6.56 22.68 -0.38
N GLY A 15 6.69 21.51 0.25
CA GLY A 15 7.95 20.80 0.40
C GLY A 15 8.93 21.44 1.39
N VAL A 16 8.46 22.41 2.19
CA VAL A 16 9.30 23.10 3.18
C VAL A 16 9.49 22.20 4.39
N PRO A 17 10.75 21.93 4.82
CA PRO A 17 11.03 21.21 6.06
C PRO A 17 10.50 22.00 7.26
N VAL A 18 9.48 21.48 7.96
CA VAL A 18 8.88 22.17 9.11
C VAL A 18 9.41 21.61 10.44
N PRO A 19 9.97 22.46 11.32
CA PRO A 19 10.41 22.05 12.66
C PRO A 19 9.25 21.52 13.52
N GLY A 20 9.49 20.47 14.31
CA GLY A 20 8.52 19.92 15.27
C GLY A 20 7.71 18.73 14.78
N SER A 21 7.82 18.36 13.50
CA SER A 21 7.37 17.07 13.02
C SER A 21 8.34 16.00 13.52
N ARG A 22 8.10 15.45 14.73
CA ARG A 22 8.85 14.32 15.31
C ARG A 22 9.27 13.34 14.21
N ALA A 23 10.51 12.86 14.27
CA ALA A 23 11.16 11.99 13.30
C ALA A 23 10.34 10.76 12.81
N GLY A 24 9.25 10.41 13.50
CA GLY A 24 8.25 9.45 13.05
C GLY A 24 7.39 9.88 11.85
N ASN A 25 7.59 11.08 11.29
CA ASN A 25 6.81 11.57 10.16
C ASN A 25 7.67 12.04 8.95
N SER A 26 8.97 11.75 8.94
CA SER A 26 9.84 11.99 7.78
C SER A 26 9.45 11.12 6.57
N GLU A 27 8.87 9.94 6.80
CA GLU A 27 8.44 9.06 5.72
C GLU A 27 7.19 9.55 4.97
N GLN A 28 6.37 10.43 5.57
CA GLN A 28 5.22 11.04 4.89
C GLN A 28 5.59 12.31 4.13
N TRP A 29 6.87 12.69 4.09
CA TRP A 29 7.33 13.81 3.26
C TRP A 29 7.13 13.48 1.79
N SER A 30 6.84 14.51 0.98
CA SER A 30 6.72 14.34 -0.47
C SER A 30 8.05 13.88 -1.07
N GLY A 31 7.99 13.23 -2.23
CA GLY A 31 9.20 12.76 -2.93
C GLY A 31 10.15 13.92 -3.25
N GLU A 32 9.60 15.08 -3.61
CA GLU A 32 10.33 16.31 -3.91
C GLU A 32 11.07 16.84 -2.69
N ALA A 33 10.43 16.85 -1.51
CA ALA A 33 11.06 17.29 -0.26
C ALA A 33 12.19 16.35 0.17
N LYS A 34 11.99 15.03 0.04
CA LYS A 34 13.06 14.04 0.31
C LYS A 34 14.23 14.22 -0.64
N PHE A 35 13.96 14.47 -1.93
CA PHE A 35 14.99 14.71 -2.93
C PHE A 35 15.76 16.00 -2.68
N ALA A 36 15.08 17.10 -2.32
CA ALA A 36 15.72 18.37 -1.98
C ALA A 36 16.73 18.21 -0.84
N VAL A 37 16.34 17.50 0.23
CA VAL A 37 17.25 17.17 1.36
C VAL A 37 18.46 16.39 0.88
N VAL A 38 18.26 15.38 0.01
CA VAL A 38 19.37 14.60 -0.53
C VAL A 38 20.33 15.50 -1.30
N VAL A 39 19.83 16.40 -2.15
CA VAL A 39 20.63 17.35 -2.94
C VAL A 39 21.38 18.35 -2.06
N GLU A 40 20.71 18.97 -1.08
CA GLU A 40 21.33 19.92 -0.15
C GLU A 40 22.47 19.29 0.63
N THR A 41 22.34 18.01 1.00
CA THR A 41 23.32 17.31 1.82
C THR A 41 24.45 16.68 1.00
N LEU A 42 24.46 16.77 -0.34
CA LEU A 42 25.53 16.19 -1.16
C LEU A 42 26.89 16.82 -0.91
N SER A 43 26.95 18.16 -0.82
CA SER A 43 28.21 18.90 -0.63
C SER A 43 28.65 19.01 0.84
N MET A 44 27.82 18.55 1.77
CA MET A 44 28.08 18.66 3.20
C MET A 44 29.02 17.56 3.71
N THR A 45 29.92 17.94 4.60
CA THR A 45 30.73 17.04 5.42
C THR A 45 29.86 16.26 6.42
N GLU A 46 30.42 15.22 7.04
CA GLU A 46 29.69 14.41 8.03
C GLU A 46 29.24 15.22 9.25
N ALA A 47 30.07 16.16 9.72
CA ALA A 47 29.74 17.04 10.83
C ALA A 47 28.58 18.00 10.49
N GLU A 48 28.59 18.55 9.27
CA GLU A 48 27.52 19.42 8.77
C GLU A 48 26.21 18.65 8.58
N LYS A 49 26.29 17.43 8.05
CA LYS A 49 25.13 16.52 7.94
C LYS A 49 24.52 16.22 9.30
N ALA A 50 25.34 15.95 10.32
CA ALA A 50 24.85 15.71 11.67
C ALA A 50 24.18 16.95 12.28
N ALA A 51 24.72 18.15 12.03
CA ALA A 51 24.09 19.41 12.44
C ALA A 51 22.74 19.64 11.72
N TYR A 52 22.72 19.45 10.40
CA TYR A 52 21.51 19.54 9.57
C TYR A 52 20.42 18.57 10.03
N CYS A 53 20.79 17.32 10.32
CA CYS A 53 19.89 16.29 10.83
C CYS A 53 19.23 16.72 12.15
N ARG A 54 20.01 17.28 13.09
CA ARG A 54 19.48 17.79 14.36
C ARG A 54 18.52 18.96 14.18
N GLU A 55 18.82 19.88 13.27
CA GLU A 55 17.95 21.03 12.97
C GLU A 55 16.63 20.59 12.34
N LYS A 56 16.69 19.68 11.37
CA LYS A 56 15.52 19.23 10.59
C LYS A 56 14.75 18.07 11.22
N GLY A 57 15.24 17.52 12.33
CA GLY A 57 14.63 16.34 12.98
C GLY A 57 14.73 15.07 12.14
N LEU A 58 15.83 14.92 11.41
CA LEU A 58 16.15 13.78 10.55
C LEU A 58 17.30 12.96 11.14
N TYR A 59 17.44 11.73 10.67
CA TYR A 59 18.58 10.87 10.97
C TYR A 59 19.47 10.72 9.73
N PRO A 60 20.81 10.67 9.88
CA PRO A 60 21.73 10.47 8.75
C PRO A 60 21.37 9.23 7.91
N GLU A 61 20.93 8.15 8.56
CA GLU A 61 20.52 6.90 7.92
C GLU A 61 19.30 7.09 7.01
N GLN A 62 18.40 8.02 7.33
CA GLN A 62 17.23 8.33 6.50
C GLN A 62 17.65 9.02 5.20
N ILE A 63 18.60 9.95 5.29
CA ILE A 63 19.13 10.66 4.13
C ILE A 63 19.88 9.68 3.22
N GLU A 64 20.65 8.75 3.81
CA GLU A 64 21.32 7.69 3.06
C GLU A 64 20.32 6.78 2.36
N ARG A 65 19.27 6.35 3.07
CA ARG A 65 18.19 5.55 2.49
C ARG A 65 17.52 6.26 1.32
N TRP A 66 17.25 7.55 1.44
CA TRP A 66 16.64 8.33 0.35
C TRP A 66 17.62 8.52 -0.82
N ARG A 67 18.91 8.70 -0.56
CA ARG A 67 19.94 8.73 -1.62
C ARG A 67 19.97 7.40 -2.39
N GLN A 68 20.01 6.28 -1.67
CA GLN A 68 19.98 4.95 -2.26
C GLN A 68 18.68 4.71 -3.05
N ALA A 69 17.53 5.17 -2.53
CA ALA A 69 16.27 5.10 -3.24
C ALA A 69 16.23 5.97 -4.51
N CYS A 70 16.91 7.13 -4.51
CA CYS A 70 17.05 7.95 -5.72
C CYS A 70 17.90 7.26 -6.78
N ILE A 71 19.04 6.68 -6.38
CA ILE A 71 19.92 5.91 -7.27
C ILE A 71 19.19 4.66 -7.78
N GLY A 72 18.54 3.93 -6.88
CA GLY A 72 17.77 2.72 -7.17
C GLY A 72 16.53 2.99 -8.00
N GLY A 73 15.84 4.13 -7.82
CA GLY A 73 14.67 4.52 -8.60
C GLY A 73 14.99 4.83 -10.07
N VAL A 74 16.20 5.35 -10.34
CA VAL A 74 16.70 5.55 -11.71
C VAL A 74 17.11 4.20 -12.34
N GLY A 75 17.49 3.20 -11.55
CA GLY A 75 17.87 1.85 -12.02
C GLY A 75 16.74 0.80 -12.08
N ASN A 76 15.73 0.89 -11.21
CA ASN A 76 14.68 -0.13 -10.99
C ASN A 76 13.29 0.31 -11.46
N GLN A 77 13.18 1.20 -12.45
CA GLN A 77 11.89 1.50 -13.08
C GLN A 77 11.33 0.36 -13.95
N ARG A 78 11.89 -0.85 -13.84
CA ARG A 78 11.50 -2.01 -14.61
C ARG A 78 11.09 -3.15 -13.66
N ASP A 79 9.86 -3.62 -13.87
CA ASP A 79 9.41 -5.00 -13.66
C ASP A 79 8.59 -5.39 -12.42
N ASP A 80 8.06 -4.46 -11.61
CA ASP A 80 7.03 -4.85 -10.61
C ASP A 80 5.61 -4.95 -11.20
N ALA A 81 5.37 -4.38 -12.39
CA ALA A 81 4.05 -4.37 -13.01
C ALA A 81 3.62 -5.75 -13.55
N GLU A 82 4.57 -6.58 -13.97
CA GLU A 82 4.35 -7.90 -14.55
C GLU A 82 3.93 -8.95 -13.49
N PRO A 83 4.63 -9.11 -12.36
CA PRO A 83 4.19 -10.02 -11.29
C PRO A 83 2.86 -9.58 -10.67
N LEU A 84 2.62 -8.28 -10.51
CA LEU A 84 1.34 -7.76 -10.01
C LEU A 84 0.18 -8.05 -10.97
N ARG A 85 0.41 -7.96 -12.29
CA ARG A 85 -0.59 -8.33 -13.31
C ARG A 85 -0.88 -9.84 -13.29
N ASN A 86 0.16 -10.66 -13.18
CA ASN A 86 0.02 -12.12 -13.13
C ASN A 86 -0.76 -12.55 -11.87
N ALA A 87 -0.42 -12.00 -10.71
CA ALA A 87 -1.16 -12.24 -9.47
C ALA A 87 -2.63 -11.80 -9.57
N ARG A 88 -2.91 -10.64 -10.18
CA ARG A 88 -4.28 -10.15 -10.37
C ARG A 88 -5.10 -11.06 -11.29
N ASN A 89 -4.49 -11.56 -12.37
CA ASN A 89 -5.12 -12.49 -13.28
C ASN A 89 -5.42 -13.83 -12.60
N GLU A 90 -4.49 -14.31 -11.76
CA GLU A 90 -4.67 -15.56 -11.02
C GLU A 90 -5.81 -15.45 -10.00
N ILE A 91 -5.88 -14.36 -9.24
CA ILE A 91 -7.00 -14.10 -8.33
C ILE A 91 -8.33 -14.12 -9.08
N LYS A 92 -8.40 -13.50 -10.26
CA LYS A 92 -9.62 -13.47 -11.07
C LYS A 92 -10.00 -14.86 -11.58
N ARG A 93 -9.02 -15.68 -11.97
CA ARG A 93 -9.21 -17.07 -12.41
C ARG A 93 -9.75 -17.93 -11.27
N LEU A 94 -9.14 -17.84 -10.10
CA LEU A 94 -9.52 -18.59 -8.91
C LEU A 94 -10.94 -18.23 -8.44
N LYS A 95 -11.28 -16.94 -8.39
CA LYS A 95 -12.64 -16.50 -8.04
C LYS A 95 -13.71 -17.11 -8.96
N ARG A 96 -13.51 -17.07 -10.28
CA ARG A 96 -14.43 -17.69 -11.25
C ARG A 96 -14.57 -19.20 -11.05
N LYS A 97 -13.50 -19.89 -10.63
CA LYS A 97 -13.53 -21.33 -10.37
C LYS A 97 -14.33 -21.64 -9.10
N ILE A 98 -14.22 -20.79 -8.08
CA ILE A 98 -15.04 -20.88 -6.86
C ILE A 98 -16.51 -20.66 -7.22
N ASP A 99 -16.85 -19.57 -7.91
CA ASP A 99 -18.25 -19.25 -8.26
C ASP A 99 -18.93 -20.39 -9.04
N ARG A 100 -18.22 -21.01 -9.99
CA ARG A 100 -18.73 -22.16 -10.76
C ARG A 100 -18.95 -23.40 -9.89
N LYS A 101 -18.03 -23.66 -8.95
CA LYS A 101 -18.16 -24.79 -8.02
C LYS A 101 -19.30 -24.56 -7.04
N ASP A 102 -19.45 -23.36 -6.52
CA ASP A 102 -20.54 -23.02 -5.59
C ASP A 102 -21.90 -23.13 -6.30
N LYS A 103 -21.99 -22.72 -7.57
CA LYS A 103 -23.21 -22.91 -8.37
C LYS A 103 -23.54 -24.39 -8.59
N ALA A 104 -22.57 -25.21 -9.00
CA ALA A 104 -22.78 -26.65 -9.18
C ALA A 104 -23.14 -27.36 -7.86
N LEU A 105 -22.54 -26.92 -6.75
CA LEU A 105 -22.84 -27.42 -5.42
C LEU A 105 -24.26 -27.04 -5.00
N ALA A 106 -24.70 -25.81 -5.26
CA ALA A 106 -26.06 -25.36 -4.99
C ALA A 106 -27.10 -26.13 -5.84
N GLU A 107 -26.83 -26.37 -7.12
CA GLU A 107 -27.69 -27.19 -7.99
C GLU A 107 -27.79 -28.63 -7.47
N SER A 108 -26.68 -29.24 -7.06
CA SER A 108 -26.65 -30.59 -6.48
C SER A 108 -27.45 -30.65 -5.16
N ALA A 109 -27.28 -29.65 -4.29
CA ALA A 109 -28.03 -29.55 -3.05
C ALA A 109 -29.54 -29.38 -3.31
N ALA A 110 -29.94 -28.59 -4.30
CA ALA A 110 -31.33 -28.41 -4.68
C ALA A 110 -31.95 -29.72 -5.20
N LEU A 111 -31.23 -30.49 -6.02
CA LEU A 111 -31.67 -31.80 -6.50
C LEU A 111 -31.85 -32.80 -5.34
N LEU A 112 -30.91 -32.84 -4.38
CA LEU A 112 -31.03 -33.69 -3.19
C LEU A 112 -32.23 -33.30 -2.33
N VAL A 113 -32.46 -32.01 -2.11
CA VAL A 113 -33.63 -31.52 -1.36
C VAL A 113 -34.92 -31.88 -2.07
N LEU A 114 -34.99 -31.72 -3.40
CA LEU A 114 -36.16 -32.07 -4.19
C LEU A 114 -36.44 -33.58 -4.12
N SER A 115 -35.41 -34.42 -4.28
CA SER A 115 -35.53 -35.87 -4.17
C SER A 115 -36.06 -36.30 -2.79
N LYS A 116 -35.57 -35.68 -1.71
CA LYS A 116 -36.03 -35.97 -0.35
C LYS A 116 -37.48 -35.54 -0.14
N LYS A 117 -37.89 -34.38 -0.66
CA LYS A 117 -39.28 -33.91 -0.59
C LYS A 117 -40.23 -34.81 -1.39
N PHE A 118 -39.80 -35.25 -2.57
CA PHE A 118 -40.55 -36.18 -3.40
C PHE A 118 -40.77 -37.50 -2.66
N GLN A 119 -39.70 -38.10 -2.10
CA GLN A 119 -39.82 -39.32 -1.31
C GLN A 119 -40.79 -39.16 -0.13
N ALA A 120 -40.70 -38.07 0.63
CA ALA A 120 -41.61 -37.82 1.74
C ALA A 120 -43.09 -37.73 1.32
N LEU A 121 -43.40 -37.06 0.20
CA LEU A 121 -44.77 -36.96 -0.29
C LEU A 121 -45.35 -38.32 -0.69
N TRP A 122 -44.55 -39.19 -1.31
CA TRP A 122 -45.00 -40.53 -1.70
C TRP A 122 -45.08 -41.51 -0.52
N GLU A 123 -44.16 -41.43 0.44
CA GLU A 123 -44.21 -42.24 1.66
C GLU A 123 -45.40 -41.90 2.57
N ASP A 124 -45.90 -40.67 2.51
CA ASP A 124 -47.12 -40.24 3.21
C ASP A 124 -48.41 -40.68 2.51
N GLU A 125 -48.36 -41.05 1.23
CA GLU A 125 -49.52 -41.49 0.41
C GLU A 125 -49.72 -43.02 0.47
N ASP A 126 -48.65 -43.78 0.76
CA ASP A 126 -48.67 -45.24 0.98
C ASP A 126 -48.97 -45.66 2.44
N ARG A 127 -49.28 -44.70 3.32
CA ARG A 127 -49.65 -44.91 4.73
C ARG A 127 -51.14 -44.68 4.99
#